data_AF-A0A8S3XDZ6-F1
#
_entry.id   AF-A0A8S3XDZ6-F1
#
_cell.length_a   1.000
_cell.length_b   1.000
_cell.length_c   1.000
_cell.angle_alpha   90.00
_cell.angle_beta   90.00
_cell.angle_gamma   90.00
#
_symmetry.space_group_name_H-M   'P 1'
#
loop_
_entity.id
_entity.type
_entity.pdbx_description
1 polymer ?
#
loop_
_entity_poly.entity_id
_entity_poly.type
_entity_poly.pdbx_seq_one_letter_code
_entity_poly.pdbx_strand_id
1 'polypeptide(L)' 'MSEDLMFDPNSGDQIIKERGICLQEDCNAKRMYEVFKECESRVKGKPYTAETCEEEIVDLMEALDRCVGHKAFNKFA' A
#
# COMPACT_ATOMS: atom_id res chain seq x y z
N MET A 1 3.91 -18.40 6.76
CA MET A 1 2.90 -17.47 6.26
C MET A 1 3.66 -16.45 5.44
N SER A 2 3.69 -16.60 4.12
CA SER A 2 4.10 -15.51 3.24
C SER A 2 3.05 -14.43 3.44
N GLU A 3 3.36 -13.40 4.22
CA GLU A 3 2.59 -12.17 4.12
C GLU A 3 2.75 -11.72 2.67
N ASP A 4 1.67 -11.77 1.89
CA ASP A 4 1.63 -11.14 0.57
C ASP A 4 1.84 -9.64 0.80
N LEU A 5 3.10 -9.23 0.86
CA LEU A 5 3.49 -7.84 0.92
C LEU A 5 2.94 -7.20 -0.35
N MET A 6 2.06 -6.22 -0.17
CA MET A 6 1.43 -5.49 -1.27
C MET A 6 2.47 -4.97 -2.28
N PHE A 7 3.67 -4.62 -1.79
CA PHE A 7 4.83 -4.26 -2.59
C PHE A 7 6.09 -4.90 -2.00
N ASP A 8 6.92 -5.51 -2.85
CA ASP A 8 8.18 -6.13 -2.42
C ASP A 8 9.33 -5.10 -2.40
N PRO A 9 9.90 -4.76 -1.22
CA PRO A 9 11.04 -3.84 -1.11
C PRO A 9 12.33 -4.38 -1.77
N ASN A 10 12.37 -5.66 -2.10
CA ASN A 10 13.50 -6.30 -2.79
C ASN A 10 13.27 -6.47 -4.29
N SER A 11 12.16 -5.94 -4.82
CA SER A 11 11.86 -6.00 -6.25
C SER A 11 12.97 -5.38 -7.11
N GLY A 12 13.19 -5.97 -8.29
CA GLY A 12 14.05 -5.38 -9.33
C GLY A 12 13.42 -4.18 -10.04
N ASP A 13 12.09 -4.03 -9.97
CA ASP A 13 11.39 -2.85 -10.45
C ASP A 13 11.49 -1.72 -9.41
N GLN A 14 12.05 -0.58 -9.82
CA GLN A 14 12.34 0.53 -8.91
C GLN A 14 11.06 1.13 -8.29
N ILE A 15 9.93 1.15 -9.00
CA ILE A 15 8.68 1.70 -8.45
C ILE A 15 8.10 0.75 -7.40
N ILE A 16 8.06 -0.55 -7.69
CA ILE A 16 7.60 -1.58 -6.73
C ILE A 16 8.49 -1.58 -5.49
N LYS A 17 9.81 -1.53 -5.68
CA LYS A 17 10.78 -1.45 -4.59
C LYS A 17 10.54 -0.25 -3.68
N GLU A 18 10.47 0.96 -4.24
CA GLU A 18 10.29 2.17 -3.41
C GLU A 18 8.92 2.20 -2.74
N ARG A 19 7.86 1.68 -3.38
CA ARG A 19 6.55 1.50 -2.72
C ARG A 19 6.63 0.51 -1.56
N GLY A 20 7.37 -0.59 -1.71
CA GLY A 20 7.64 -1.55 -0.63
C GLY A 20 8.39 -0.93 0.54
N ILE A 21 9.44 -0.15 0.26
CA ILE A 21 10.20 0.59 1.29
C ILE A 21 9.30 1.62 1.98
N CYS A 22 8.53 2.40 1.23
CA CYS A 22 7.62 3.40 1.79
C CYS A 22 6.53 2.76 2.67
N LEU A 23 5.96 1.63 2.25
CA LEU A 23 5.03 0.88 3.07
C LEU A 23 5.67 0.38 4.39
N GLN A 24 6.96 0.08 4.38
CA GLN A 24 7.71 -0.40 5.54
C GLN A 24 8.33 0.68 6.43
N GLU A 25 8.50 1.91 5.96
CA GLU A 25 9.23 2.95 6.69
C GLU A 25 8.39 4.19 6.97
N ASP A 26 7.39 4.50 6.13
CA ASP A 26 6.54 5.67 6.31
C ASP A 26 5.37 5.38 7.24
N CYS A 27 5.29 6.12 8.36
CA CYS A 27 4.25 5.93 9.37
C CYS A 27 2.84 6.19 8.84
N ASN A 28 2.67 7.11 7.89
CA ASN A 28 1.36 7.41 7.33
C ASN A 28 0.91 6.30 6.38
N ALA A 29 1.80 5.84 5.49
CA ALA A 29 1.51 4.72 4.61
C ALA A 29 1.19 3.42 5.37
N LYS A 30 1.93 3.11 6.44
CA LYS A 30 1.62 1.99 7.34
C LYS A 30 0.22 2.08 7.93
N ARG A 31 -0.12 3.26 8.47
CA ARG A 31 -1.44 3.50 9.07
C ARG A 31 -2.55 3.31 8.05
N MET A 32 -2.40 3.87 6.84
CA MET A 32 -3.43 3.70 5.79
C MET A 32 -3.53 2.25 5.32
N TYR A 33 -2.43 1.50 5.33
CA TYR A 33 -2.46 0.07 5.04
C TYR A 33 -3.22 -0.73 6.10
N GLU A 34 -3.03 -0.43 7.38
CA GLU A 34 -3.82 -1.04 8.46
C GLU A 34 -5.32 -0.76 8.29
N VAL A 35 -5.69 0.50 8.00
CA VAL A 35 -7.09 0.90 7.74
C VAL A 35 -7.68 0.13 6.54
N PHE A 36 -6.93 0.02 5.44
CA PHE A 36 -7.33 -0.78 4.28
C PHE A 36 -7.52 -2.26 4.64
N LYS A 37 -6.61 -2.85 5.42
CA LYS A 37 -6.69 -4.25 5.86
C LYS A 37 -7.89 -4.52 6.76
N GLU A 38 -8.26 -3.56 7.61
CA GLU A 38 -9.47 -3.62 8.42
C GLU A 38 -10.72 -3.62 7.54
N CYS A 39 -10.80 -2.72 6.54
CA CYS A 39 -11.91 -2.72 5.57
C CYS A 39 -12.00 -4.05 4.82
N GLU A 40 -10.90 -4.52 4.24
CA GLU A 40 -10.84 -5.78 3.49
C GLU A 40 -11.33 -6.96 4.33
N SER A 41 -10.94 -7.01 5.61
CA SER A 41 -11.37 -8.06 6.54
C SER A 41 -12.87 -7.96 6.84
N ARG A 42 -13.39 -6.74 7.01
CA ARG A 42 -14.81 -6.48 7.25
C ARG A 42 -15.69 -6.82 6.06
N VAL A 43 -15.28 -6.44 4.84
CA VAL A 43 -16.00 -6.73 3.61
C VAL A 43 -15.98 -8.23 3.30
N LYS A 44 -14.82 -8.90 3.41
CA LYS A 44 -14.71 -10.36 3.22
C LYS A 44 -15.52 -11.16 4.24
N GLY A 45 -15.74 -10.61 5.44
CA GLY A 45 -16.57 -11.22 6.47
C GLY A 45 -18.07 -11.18 6.20
N LYS A 46 -18.53 -10.43 5.17
CA LYS A 46 -19.94 -10.27 4.84
C LYS A 46 -20.29 -11.07 3.57
N PRO A 47 -21.22 -12.04 3.62
CA PRO A 47 -21.60 -12.82 2.44
C PRO A 47 -22.29 -11.99 1.36
N TYR A 48 -22.98 -10.92 1.75
CA TYR A 48 -23.60 -9.94 0.85
C TYR A 48 -23.46 -8.55 1.45
N THR A 49 -22.80 -7.65 0.74
CA THR A 49 -22.60 -6.26 1.17
C THR A 49 -22.45 -5.36 -0.05
N ALA A 50 -22.91 -4.11 0.07
CA ALA A 50 -22.65 -3.05 -0.92
C ALA A 50 -21.40 -2.22 -0.58
N GLU A 51 -20.83 -2.45 0.61
CA GLU A 51 -19.59 -1.81 1.05
C GLU A 51 -18.41 -2.24 0.17
N THR A 52 -17.59 -1.28 -0.24
CA THR A 52 -16.30 -1.46 -0.92
C THR A 52 -15.19 -0.82 -0.09
N CYS A 53 -13.93 -1.16 -0.39
CA CYS A 53 -12.75 -0.54 0.23
C CYS A 53 -12.05 0.43 -0.73
N GLU A 54 -12.83 1.09 -1.61
CA GLU A 54 -12.32 2.01 -2.64
C GLU A 54 -11.71 3.27 -2.02
N GLU A 55 -12.30 3.79 -0.96
CA GLU A 55 -11.77 4.96 -0.25
C GLU A 55 -10.43 4.62 0.40
N GLU A 56 -10.36 3.52 1.15
CA GLU A 56 -9.15 3.10 1.86
C GLU A 56 -8.00 2.75 0.92
N ILE A 57 -8.28 2.18 -0.27
CA ILE A 57 -7.22 1.89 -1.25
C ILE A 57 -6.70 3.19 -1.89
N VAL A 58 -7.56 4.17 -2.14
CA VAL A 58 -7.15 5.49 -2.67
C VAL A 58 -6.29 6.22 -1.63
N ASP A 59 -6.70 6.24 -0.37
CA ASP A 59 -5.94 6.86 0.73
C ASP A 59 -4.56 6.24 0.91
N LEU A 60 -4.48 4.90 0.85
CA LEU A 60 -3.21 4.18 0.89
C LEU A 60 -2.32 4.53 -0.32
N MET A 61 -2.88 4.56 -1.53
CA MET A 61 -2.14 4.94 -2.73
C MET A 61 -1.59 6.36 -2.64
N GLU A 62 -2.39 7.32 -2.17
CA GLU A 62 -1.92 8.70 -2.00
C GLU A 62 -0.76 8.79 -0.99
N ALA A 63 -0.88 8.11 0.15
CA ALA A 63 0.18 8.09 1.16
C ALA A 63 1.48 7.49 0.62
N LEU A 64 1.39 6.38 -0.13
CA LEU A 64 2.54 5.75 -0.76
C LEU A 64 3.18 6.63 -1.82
N ASP A 65 2.38 7.18 -2.75
CA ASP A 65 2.90 7.98 -3.85
C ASP A 65 3.51 9.30 -3.36
N ARG A 66 3.01 9.87 -2.24
CA ARG A 66 3.65 11.00 -1.57
C ARG A 66 5.04 10.64 -1.03
N CYS A 67 5.20 9.46 -0.43
CA CYS A 67 6.51 9.00 0.04
C CYS A 67 7.48 8.65 -1.12
N VAL A 68 6.95 8.07 -2.21
CA VAL A 68 7.71 7.58 -3.36
C VAL A 68 8.11 8.69 -4.32
N GLY A 69 7.33 9.77 -4.41
CA GLY A 69 7.47 10.83 -5.43
C GLY A 69 8.88 11.44 -5.52
N HIS A 70 9.61 11.51 -4.40
CA HIS A 70 10.98 12.05 -4.35
C HIS A 70 12.08 10.98 -4.47
N LYS A 71 11.73 9.70 -4.58
CA LYS A 71 12.66 8.56 -4.50
C LYS A 71 12.67 7.69 -5.77
N ALA A 72 11.50 7.43 -6.36
CA ALA A 72 11.37 6.52 -7.49
C ALA A 72 12.21 6.92 -8.71
N PHE A 73 12.32 8.22 -8.98
CA PHE A 73 13.00 8.72 -10.17
C PHE A 73 14.51 8.97 -10.04
N ASN A 74 15.07 8.77 -8.85
CA ASN A 74 16.50 9.02 -8.62
C ASN A 74 17.43 8.02 -9.33
N LYS A 75 16.88 6.91 -9.84
CA LYS A 75 17.63 5.89 -10.60
C LYS A 75 17.19 5.75 -12.07
N PHE A 76 16.33 6.65 -12.54
CA PHE A 76 15.93 6.71 -13.95
C PHE A 76 16.74 7.75 -14.76
N ALA A 77 17.86 8.25 -14.20
CA ALA A 77 18.80 9.16 -14.84
C ALA A 77 20.01 8.43 -15.45
#